data_AF-A0A7J4J091-F1
#
_entry.id   AF-A0A7J4J091-F1
#
_cell.length_a   1.000
_cell.length_b   1.000
_cell.length_c   1.000
_cell.angle_alpha   90.00
_cell.angle_beta   90.00
_cell.angle_gamma   90.00
#
_symmetry.space_group_name_H-M   'P 1'
#
loop_
_entity.id
_entity.type
_entity.pdbx_description
1 polymer ?
#
loop_
_entity_poly.entity_id
_entity_poly.type
_entity_poly.pdbx_seq_one_letter_code
_entity_poly.pdbx_strand_id
1 'polypeptide(L)' 'MISQELINELKIIIREDYGVELQPAVVSDIAYTLVGFFESLAKVAYETGIIIPTPENPITDLKQKLRGGDEA' A
#
# COMPACT_ATOMS: atom_id res chain seq x y z
N MET A 1 13.14 10.54 -2.99
CA MET A 1 13.74 9.74 -1.90
C MET A 1 12.68 9.56 -0.82
N ILE A 2 12.55 8.36 -0.28
CA ILE A 2 11.59 8.07 0.80
C ILE A 2 12.20 8.54 2.13
N SER A 3 11.42 9.21 2.97
CA SER A 3 11.89 9.69 4.27
C SER A 3 12.04 8.52 5.26
N GLN A 4 13.01 8.63 6.17
CA GLN A 4 13.19 7.64 7.22
C GLN A 4 11.98 7.57 8.17
N GLU A 5 11.28 8.69 8.35
CA GLU A 5 10.04 8.78 9.10
C GLU A 5 8.95 7.89 8.50
N LEU A 6 8.73 7.96 7.17
CA LEU A 6 7.74 7.13 6.48
C LEU A 6 8.10 5.63 6.56
N ILE A 7 9.39 5.29 6.49
CA ILE A 7 9.85 3.90 6.68
C ILE A 7 9.53 3.42 8.10
N ASN A 8 9.72 4.28 9.11
CA ASN A 8 9.43 3.92 10.50
C ASN A 8 7.92 3.76 10.74
N GLU A 9 7.10 4.63 10.17
CA GLU A 9 5.63 4.51 10.22
C GLU A 9 5.16 3.22 9.56
N LEU A 10 5.65 2.92 8.35
CA LEU A 10 5.31 1.68 7.65
C LEU A 10 5.71 0.45 8.47
N LYS A 11 6.87 0.49 9.12
CA LYS A 11 7.31 -0.58 10.03
C LYS A 11 6.33 -0.78 11.18
N ILE A 12 5.84 0.30 11.79
CA ILE A 12 4.86 0.26 12.89
C ILE A 12 3.55 -0.37 12.39
N ILE A 13 3.02 0.09 11.25
CA ILE A 13 1.78 -0.42 10.65
C ILE A 13 1.89 -1.92 10.36
N ILE A 14 2.97 -2.37 9.71
CA ILE A 14 3.15 -3.79 9.39
C ILE A 14 3.16 -4.65 10.66
N ARG A 15 3.80 -4.17 11.71
CA ARG A 15 3.85 -4.87 12.99
C ARG A 15 2.48 -4.92 13.66
N GLU A 16 1.73 -3.81 13.68
CA GLU A 16 0.44 -3.72 14.37
C GLU A 16 -0.68 -4.46 13.65
N ASP A 17 -0.78 -4.29 12.32
CA ASP A 17 -1.88 -4.85 11.53
C ASP A 17 -1.67 -6.32 11.14
N TYR A 18 -0.41 -6.76 11.03
CA TYR A 18 -0.06 -8.09 10.54
C TYR A 18 0.73 -8.94 11.54
N GLY A 19 1.19 -8.36 12.66
CA GLY A 19 1.98 -9.08 13.67
C GLY A 19 3.38 -9.49 13.19
N VAL A 20 3.88 -8.86 12.13
CA VAL A 20 5.17 -9.21 11.51
C VAL A 20 6.21 -8.14 11.81
N GLU A 21 7.35 -8.55 12.38
CA GLU A 21 8.51 -7.68 12.56
C GLU A 21 9.47 -7.84 11.38
N LEU A 22 9.65 -6.78 10.59
CA LEU A 22 10.53 -6.78 9.42
C LEU A 22 11.83 -6.02 9.67
N GLN A 23 12.89 -6.46 8.99
CA GLN A 23 14.16 -5.75 8.96
C GLN A 23 14.00 -4.40 8.25
N PRO A 24 14.69 -3.32 8.70
CA PRO A 24 14.55 -1.99 8.09
C PRO A 24 14.79 -1.95 6.57
N ALA A 25 15.71 -2.77 6.06
CA ALA A 25 15.97 -2.89 4.63
C ALA A 25 14.74 -3.40 3.86
N VAL A 26 14.06 -4.43 4.39
CA VAL A 26 12.84 -4.99 3.78
C VAL A 26 11.70 -3.98 3.80
N VAL A 27 11.54 -3.24 4.92
CA VAL A 27 10.53 -2.17 5.00
C VAL A 27 10.78 -1.08 3.97
N SER A 28 12.06 -0.76 3.73
CA SER A 28 12.47 0.22 2.73
C SER A 28 12.08 -0.25 1.31
N ASP A 29 12.35 -1.51 0.98
CA ASP A 29 11.99 -2.09 -0.32
C ASP A 29 10.47 -2.10 -0.57
N ILE A 30 9.68 -2.41 0.47
CA ILE A 30 8.22 -2.32 0.41
C ILE A 30 7.78 -0.87 0.17
N ALA A 31 8.35 0.08 0.91
CA ALA A 31 8.02 1.50 0.74
C ALA A 31 8.32 1.98 -0.69
N TYR A 32 9.48 1.63 -1.25
CA TYR A 32 9.84 1.96 -2.63
C TYR A 32 8.87 1.37 -3.65
N THR A 33 8.46 0.12 -3.44
CA THR A 33 7.49 -0.55 -4.32
C THR A 33 6.14 0.15 -4.29
N LEU A 34 5.64 0.50 -3.09
CA LEU A 34 4.35 1.18 -2.94
C LEU A 34 4.38 2.58 -3.58
N VAL A 35 5.42 3.37 -3.31
CA VAL A 35 5.57 4.71 -3.89
C VAL A 35 5.64 4.63 -5.41
N GLY A 36 6.46 3.74 -5.98
CA GLY A 36 6.57 3.59 -7.43
C GLY A 36 5.25 3.14 -8.09
N PHE A 37 4.47 2.30 -7.42
CA PHE A 37 3.14 1.93 -7.87
C PHE A 37 2.19 3.15 -7.89
N PHE A 38 2.17 3.95 -6.83
CA PHE A 38 1.37 5.18 -6.78
C PHE A 38 1.79 6.22 -7.81
N GLU A 39 3.09 6.40 -8.06
CA GLU A 39 3.59 7.29 -9.11
C GLU A 39 3.11 6.84 -10.50
N SER A 40 3.16 5.54 -10.77
CA SER A 40 2.69 4.96 -12.02
C SER A 40 1.19 5.18 -12.20
N LEU A 41 0.40 4.95 -11.15
CA LEU A 41 -1.03 5.23 -11.13
C LEU A 41 -1.33 6.71 -11.38
N ALA A 42 -0.64 7.61 -10.69
CA ALA A 42 -0.81 9.06 -10.85
C ALA A 42 -0.52 9.49 -12.29
N LYS A 43 0.53 8.93 -12.91
CA LYS A 43 0.85 9.19 -14.31
C LYS A 43 -0.26 8.73 -15.25
N VAL A 44 -0.75 7.49 -15.07
CA VAL A 44 -1.87 6.98 -15.89
C VAL A 44 -3.11 7.85 -15.72
N ALA A 45 -3.46 8.22 -14.49
CA ALA A 45 -4.60 9.09 -14.20
C ALA A 45 -4.49 10.44 -14.90
N TYR A 46 -3.31 11.07 -14.85
CA TYR A 46 -3.04 12.34 -15.50
C TYR A 46 -3.19 12.26 -17.03
N GLU A 47 -2.60 11.23 -17.65
CA GLU A 47 -2.60 11.06 -19.11
C GLU A 47 -3.98 10.67 -19.67
N THR A 48 -4.77 9.90 -18.91
CA THR A 48 -6.05 9.35 -19.38
C THR A 48 -7.26 10.16 -18.91
N GLY A 49 -7.08 11.08 -17.96
CA GLY A 49 -8.18 11.77 -17.29
C GLY A 49 -9.03 10.86 -16.38
N ILE A 50 -8.57 9.63 -16.11
CA ILE A 50 -9.25 8.70 -15.20
C ILE A 50 -9.08 9.20 -13.77
N ILE A 51 -10.20 9.34 -13.05
CA ILE A 51 -10.19 9.58 -11.61
C ILE A 51 -9.93 8.23 -10.93
N ILE A 52 -8.80 8.11 -10.22
CA ILE A 52 -8.53 6.94 -9.39
C ILE A 52 -9.30 7.12 -8.08
N PRO A 53 -10.35 6.32 -7.83
CA PRO A 53 -11.08 6.41 -6.57
C PRO A 53 -10.16 5.99 -5.43
N THR A 54 -9.91 6.89 -4.49
CA THR A 54 -9.29 6.54 -3.20
C THR A 54 -10.40 5.99 -2.32
N PRO A 55 -10.41 4.69 -1.95
CA PRO A 55 -11.38 4.19 -0.99
C PRO A 55 -11.16 4.89 0.35
N GLU A 56 -12.24 5.28 1.03
CA GLU A 56 -12.18 5.93 2.35
C GLU A 56 -11.51 5.03 3.41
N ASN A 57 -11.41 3.72 3.16
CA ASN A 57 -10.71 2.76 4.01
C ASN A 57 -10.15 1.55 3.20
N PRO A 58 -8.95 1.66 2.58
CA PRO A 58 -8.43 0.69 1.61
C PRO A 58 -8.23 -0.73 2.16
N ILE A 59 -7.99 -0.88 3.46
CA ILE A 59 -7.69 -2.18 4.09
C ILE A 59 -8.95 -3.05 4.23
N THR A 60 -10.11 -2.44 4.46
CA THR A 60 -11.37 -3.18 4.66
C THR A 60 -11.89 -3.77 3.36
N ASP A 61 -11.84 -3.01 2.25
CA ASP A 61 -12.33 -3.46 0.95
C ASP A 61 -11.46 -4.56 0.33
N LEU A 62 -10.14 -4.52 0.53
CA LEU A 62 -9.23 -5.58 0.10
C LEU A 62 -9.46 -6.88 0.88
N LYS A 63 -9.67 -6.79 2.21
CA LYS A 63 -10.01 -7.96 3.04
C LYS A 63 -11.36 -8.58 2.65
N GLN A 64 -12.35 -7.76 2.28
CA GLN A 64 -13.64 -8.27 1.81
C GLN A 64 -13.56 -8.92 0.42
N LYS A 65 -12.85 -8.30 -0.53
CA LYS A 65 -12.66 -8.89 -1.87
C LYS A 65 -11.85 -10.18 -1.87
N LEU A 66 -10.83 -10.29 -1.00
CA LEU A 66 -10.02 -11.51 -0.89
C LEU A 66 -10.74 -12.63 -0.12
N ARG A 67 -11.68 -12.31 0.78
CA ARG A 67 -12.54 -13.30 1.46
C ARG A 67 -13.72 -13.78 0.63
N GLY A 68 -14.19 -12.98 -0.33
CA GLY A 68 -15.29 -13.35 -1.23
C GLY A 68 -14.91 -14.24 -2.41
N GLY A 69 -13.66 -14.74 -2.47
CA GLY A 69 -13.17 -15.59 -3.56
C GLY A 69 -13.31 -17.09 -3.34
N ASP A 70 -13.89 -17.54 -2.22
CA ASP A 70 -13.97 -18.97 -1.85
C ASP A 70 -15.41 -19.51 -1.70
N GLU A 71 -16.44 -18.78 -2.14
CA GLU A 71 -17.81 -19.31 -2.17
C GLU A 71 -18.53 -18.94 -3.49
N ALA A 72 -18.31 -19.77 -4.52
CA ALA A 72 -19.31 -20.28 -5.48
C ALA A 72 -18.64 -20.87 -6.74
#